data_AF-A0A2P5AHW8-F1
#
_entry.id   AF-A0A2P5AHW8-F1
#
_cell.length_a   1.000
_cell.length_b   1.000
_cell.length_c   1.000
_cell.angle_alpha   90.00
_cell.angle_beta   90.00
_cell.angle_gamma   90.00
#
_symmetry.space_group_name_H-M   'P 1'
#
loop_
_entity.id
_entity.type
_entity.pdbx_description
1 polymer ?
#
loop_
_entity_poly.entity_id
_entity_poly.type
_entity_poly.pdbx_seq_one_letter_code
_entity_poly.pdbx_strand_id
1 'polypeptide(L)'
;MDGKRTRVTKYDLCDHVWQFHFNKEAPEYWRNLDHFWKGGGPLRSRYFHPDGSLTADSGDKTWVGHESCYCVVTSYIGEEKIREHYVRINRWASMSVYRKQDWSWNMSNHLYCYSSIPDADKHGGTGPPFRVV
;
A
#
# COMPACT_ATOMS: atom_id res chain seq x y z
N MET A 1 0.27 12.74 -17.66
CA MET A 1 -0.37 11.46 -17.25
C MET A 1 0.61 10.69 -16.37
N ASP A 2 0.19 10.37 -15.15
CA ASP A 2 1.06 9.96 -14.05
C ASP A 2 1.44 8.45 -14.02
N GLY A 3 0.92 7.67 -14.99
CA GLY A 3 1.17 6.23 -15.11
C GLY A 3 2.62 5.83 -15.45
N LYS A 4 3.51 6.80 -15.69
CA LYS A 4 4.96 6.55 -15.86
C LYS A 4 5.73 6.63 -14.53
N ARG A 5 5.13 7.11 -13.43
CA ARG A 5 5.79 7.13 -12.13
C ARG A 5 5.91 5.70 -11.59
N THR A 6 7.15 5.28 -11.42
CA THR A 6 7.51 3.99 -10.80
C THR A 6 7.88 4.14 -9.32
N ARG A 7 8.02 5.37 -8.84
CA ARG A 7 8.50 5.69 -7.49
C ARG A 7 7.37 6.28 -6.65
N VAL A 8 7.05 5.60 -5.54
CA VAL A 8 6.15 6.13 -4.52
C VAL A 8 6.93 7.05 -3.60
N THR A 9 6.32 8.15 -3.20
CA THR A 9 6.85 9.04 -2.17
C THR A 9 6.00 8.91 -0.91
N LYS A 10 6.51 9.48 0.20
CA LYS A 10 5.73 9.60 1.42
C LYS A 10 4.39 10.32 1.18
N TYR A 11 4.37 11.34 0.32
CA TYR A 11 3.15 12.06 -0.01
C TYR A 11 2.16 11.19 -0.77
N ASP A 12 2.61 10.40 -1.74
CA ASP A 12 1.71 9.47 -2.46
C ASP A 12 1.13 8.42 -1.49
N LEU A 13 1.91 7.94 -0.50
CA LEU A 13 1.39 7.04 0.52
C LEU A 13 0.29 7.69 1.37
N CYS A 14 0.49 8.93 1.81
CA CYS A 14 -0.46 9.66 2.66
C CYS A 14 -1.70 10.16 1.92
N ASP A 15 -1.58 10.46 0.62
CA ASP A 15 -2.68 11.04 -0.17
C ASP A 15 -3.76 9.99 -0.50
N HIS A 16 -3.37 8.73 -0.63
CA HIS A 16 -4.27 7.64 -0.98
C HIS A 16 -4.70 6.81 0.24
N VAL A 17 -5.92 6.29 0.16
CA VAL A 17 -6.37 5.23 1.08
C VAL A 17 -5.96 3.88 0.50
N TRP A 18 -5.50 2.97 1.35
CA TRP A 18 -4.96 1.68 0.92
C TRP A 18 -5.79 0.51 1.46
N GLN A 19 -6.12 -0.44 0.61
CA GLN A 19 -6.73 -1.70 1.01
C GLN A 19 -5.68 -2.75 1.30
N PHE A 20 -5.77 -3.39 2.46
CA PHE A 20 -4.84 -4.44 2.89
C PHE A 20 -5.44 -5.84 2.78
N HIS A 21 -4.60 -6.79 2.37
CA HIS A 21 -4.86 -8.22 2.56
C HIS A 21 -3.54 -9.02 2.68
N PHE A 22 -3.63 -10.18 3.31
CA PHE A 22 -2.59 -11.20 3.30
C PHE A 22 -2.62 -12.00 2.00
N ASN A 23 -1.45 -12.47 1.57
CA ASN A 23 -1.32 -13.37 0.43
C ASN A 23 -1.50 -14.83 0.85
N LYS A 24 -1.52 -15.72 -0.13
CA LYS A 24 -1.67 -17.16 0.11
C LYS A 24 -0.51 -17.71 0.95
N GLU A 25 0.69 -17.14 0.88
CA GLU A 25 1.84 -17.62 1.65
C GLU A 25 1.82 -17.18 3.12
N ALA A 26 0.88 -16.31 3.53
CA ALA A 26 0.76 -15.92 4.92
C ALA A 26 0.33 -17.11 5.81
N PRO A 27 0.79 -17.18 7.07
CA PRO A 27 0.33 -18.18 8.02
C PRO A 27 -1.18 -18.23 8.12
N GLU A 28 -1.73 -19.44 8.28
CA GLU A 28 -3.17 -19.68 8.29
C GLU A 28 -3.91 -18.83 9.32
N TYR A 29 -3.33 -18.66 10.51
CA TYR A 29 -3.85 -17.78 11.55
C TYR A 29 -4.17 -16.38 11.01
N TRP A 30 -3.23 -15.76 10.27
CA TRP A 30 -3.41 -14.42 9.72
C TRP A 30 -4.46 -14.38 8.62
N ARG A 31 -4.45 -15.38 7.73
CA ARG A 31 -5.48 -15.50 6.67
C ARG A 31 -6.88 -15.69 7.27
N ASN A 32 -7.02 -16.39 8.40
CA ASN A 32 -8.30 -16.59 9.08
C ASN A 32 -8.85 -15.31 9.75
N LEU A 33 -8.01 -14.29 9.97
CA LEU A 33 -8.43 -12.97 10.42
C LEU A 33 -8.77 -12.04 9.25
N ASP A 34 -8.27 -12.35 8.05
CA ASP A 34 -8.40 -11.53 6.86
C ASP A 34 -9.74 -11.72 6.15
N HIS A 35 -10.42 -10.60 5.92
CA HIS A 35 -11.69 -10.55 5.20
C HIS A 35 -11.60 -11.10 3.77
N PHE A 36 -10.47 -10.88 3.09
CA PHE A 36 -10.23 -11.37 1.74
C PHE A 36 -10.38 -12.90 1.67
N TRP A 37 -9.71 -13.61 2.58
CA TRP A 37 -9.72 -15.07 2.62
C TRP A 37 -11.00 -15.66 3.18
N LYS A 38 -11.72 -14.93 4.03
CA LYS A 38 -13.03 -15.34 4.55
C LYS A 38 -14.16 -15.22 3.54
N GLY A 39 -13.88 -14.75 2.32
CA GLY A 39 -14.91 -14.44 1.32
C GLY A 39 -15.88 -13.35 1.79
N GLY A 40 -15.44 -12.53 2.75
CA GLY A 40 -16.32 -11.72 3.59
C GLY A 40 -16.06 -10.23 3.45
N GLY A 41 -16.69 -9.60 2.47
CA GLY A 41 -16.83 -8.15 2.41
C GLY A 41 -15.60 -7.37 1.91
N PRO A 42 -15.65 -6.03 1.95
CA PRO A 42 -14.60 -5.17 1.44
C PRO A 42 -13.28 -5.33 2.21
N LEU A 43 -12.16 -5.18 1.51
CA LEU A 43 -10.84 -5.12 2.12
C LEU A 43 -10.77 -3.97 3.13
N ARG A 44 -9.96 -4.16 4.18
CA ARG A 44 -9.84 -3.18 5.26
C ARG A 44 -8.88 -2.05 4.86
N SER A 45 -9.27 -0.83 5.19
CA SER A 45 -8.53 0.36 4.82
C SER A 45 -7.38 0.64 5.79
N ARG A 46 -6.34 1.25 5.24
CA ARG A 46 -5.09 1.62 5.91
C ARG A 46 -4.75 3.04 5.50
N TYR A 47 -4.30 3.81 6.49
CA TYR A 47 -4.08 5.24 6.36
C TYR A 47 -2.65 5.56 6.80
N PHE A 48 -1.85 6.07 5.86
CA PHE A 48 -0.49 6.50 6.10
C PHE A 48 -0.50 7.97 6.51
N HIS A 49 0.24 8.32 7.54
CA HIS A 49 0.25 9.68 8.08
C HIS A 49 1.57 10.39 7.81
N PRO A 50 1.55 11.74 7.68
CA PRO A 50 2.76 12.53 7.47
C PRO A 50 3.79 12.46 8.61
N ASP A 51 3.41 12.01 9.80
CA ASP A 51 4.35 11.78 10.91
C ASP A 51 5.09 10.43 10.80
N GLY A 52 4.71 9.58 9.83
CA GLY A 52 5.28 8.25 9.66
C GLY A 52 4.49 7.15 10.38
N SER A 53 3.38 7.49 11.05
CA SER A 53 2.47 6.51 11.63
C SER A 53 1.54 5.90 10.57
N LEU A 54 1.01 4.73 10.90
CA LEU A 54 0.05 3.99 10.11
C LEU A 54 -1.15 3.67 11.00
N THR A 55 -2.36 3.88 10.50
CA THR A 55 -3.60 3.48 11.18
C THR A 55 -4.49 2.61 10.30
N ALA A 56 -5.58 2.11 10.89
CA ALA A 56 -6.51 1.15 10.30
C ALA A 56 -7.95 1.52 10.59
N ASP A 57 -8.87 0.92 9.83
CA ASP A 57 -10.29 0.95 10.18
C ASP A 57 -10.54 0.41 11.59
N SER A 58 -11.52 1.01 12.29
CA SER A 58 -11.95 0.52 13.58
C SER A 58 -12.48 -0.91 13.49
N GLY A 59 -12.07 -1.77 14.42
CA GLY A 59 -12.49 -3.17 14.46
C GLY A 59 -11.84 -4.07 13.40
N ASP A 60 -10.83 -3.59 12.68
CA ASP A 60 -10.01 -4.47 11.83
C ASP A 60 -9.23 -5.47 12.69
N LYS A 61 -9.60 -6.75 12.59
CA LYS A 61 -8.99 -7.86 13.34
C LYS A 61 -7.58 -8.20 12.88
N THR A 62 -7.20 -7.78 11.68
CA THR A 62 -5.83 -7.91 11.16
C THR A 62 -4.91 -6.79 11.65
N TRP A 63 -5.46 -5.79 12.33
CA TRP A 63 -4.69 -4.72 12.93
C TRP A 63 -4.05 -5.16 14.25
N VAL A 64 -2.72 -5.25 14.27
CA VAL A 64 -1.96 -5.82 15.40
C VAL A 64 -1.17 -4.77 16.18
N GLY A 65 -1.19 -3.50 15.77
CA GLY A 65 -0.31 -2.48 16.35
C GLY A 65 -1.01 -1.16 16.61
N HIS A 66 -1.21 -0.79 17.86
CA HIS A 66 -1.63 0.56 18.24
C HIS A 66 -0.62 1.64 17.83
N GLU A 67 0.64 1.24 17.56
CA GLU A 67 1.75 2.11 17.16
C GLU A 67 2.48 1.51 15.94
N SER A 68 1.79 1.40 14.81
CA SER A 68 2.46 1.00 13.56
C SER A 68 3.12 2.22 12.90
N CYS A 69 4.33 2.03 12.39
CA CYS A 69 5.09 3.06 11.67
C CYS A 69 5.55 2.54 10.31
N TYR A 70 5.81 3.46 9.38
CA TYR A 70 6.35 3.13 8.07
C TYR A 70 7.51 4.05 7.67
N CYS A 71 8.31 3.57 6.73
CA CYS A 71 9.30 4.40 6.04
C CYS A 71 9.41 4.01 4.56
N VAL A 72 9.82 4.98 3.75
CA VAL A 72 10.20 4.79 2.35
C VAL A 72 11.72 4.76 2.30
N VAL A 73 12.30 3.64 1.86
CA VAL A 73 13.75 3.49 1.73
C VAL A 73 14.12 3.63 0.27
N THR A 74 15.10 4.50 -0.02
CA THR A 74 15.70 4.63 -1.35
C THR A 74 17.21 4.55 -1.18
N SER A 75 17.85 3.58 -1.83
CA SER A 75 19.30 3.43 -1.86
C SER A 75 19.83 3.65 -3.27
N TYR A 76 21.09 4.10 -3.36
CA TYR A 76 21.74 4.49 -4.61
C TYR A 76 23.05 3.70 -4.80
N ILE A 77 23.41 3.45 -6.06
CA ILE A 77 24.75 3.07 -6.50
C ILE A 77 25.35 4.29 -7.20
N GLY A 78 26.41 4.86 -6.61
CA GLY A 78 26.93 6.17 -7.04
C GLY A 78 25.94 7.29 -6.73
N GLU A 79 25.99 8.38 -7.48
CA GLU A 79 25.21 9.59 -7.19
C GLU A 79 23.78 9.57 -7.75
N GLU A 80 23.51 8.80 -8.81
CA GLU A 80 22.25 8.94 -9.56
C GLU A 80 21.45 7.65 -9.75
N LYS A 81 22.09 6.47 -9.66
CA LYS A 81 21.42 5.21 -9.99
C LYS A 81 20.76 4.63 -8.75
N ILE A 82 19.43 4.62 -8.71
CA ILE A 82 18.69 3.93 -7.65
C ILE A 82 18.99 2.44 -7.71
N ARG A 83 19.41 1.88 -6.57
CA ARG A 83 19.62 0.45 -6.36
C ARG A 83 18.35 -0.21 -5.85
N GLU A 84 17.76 0.37 -4.80
CA GLU A 84 16.55 -0.15 -4.16
C GLU A 84 15.61 1.00 -3.85
N HIS A 85 14.31 0.75 -4.02
CA HIS A 85 13.26 1.66 -3.60
C HIS A 85 12.08 0.82 -3.10
N TYR A 86 11.81 0.87 -1.81
CA TYR A 86 10.79 0.03 -1.17
C TYR A 86 10.14 0.73 0.01
N VAL A 87 8.96 0.23 0.39
CA VAL A 87 8.27 0.65 1.61
C VAL A 87 8.47 -0.42 2.68
N ARG A 88 8.72 0.01 3.91
CA ARG A 88 8.77 -0.88 5.07
C ARG A 88 7.74 -0.43 6.09
N ILE A 89 6.97 -1.38 6.60
CA ILE A 89 6.03 -1.17 7.69
C ILE A 89 6.53 -1.96 8.88
N ASN A 90 6.69 -1.29 10.02
CA ASN A 90 7.28 -1.86 11.23
C ASN A 90 8.61 -2.56 10.91
N ARG A 91 8.89 -3.67 11.59
CA ARG A 91 10.06 -4.53 11.32
C ARG A 91 9.79 -5.62 10.27
N TRP A 92 8.66 -5.55 9.57
CA TRP A 92 8.23 -6.57 8.62
C TRP A 92 9.06 -6.52 7.33
N ALA A 93 8.86 -7.51 6.46
CA ALA A 93 9.55 -7.62 5.18
C ALA A 93 9.31 -6.38 4.31
N SER A 94 10.34 -5.97 3.56
CA SER A 94 10.22 -4.87 2.59
C SER A 94 9.14 -5.17 1.57
N MET A 95 8.45 -4.14 1.11
CA MET A 95 7.45 -4.21 0.06
C MET A 95 7.93 -3.52 -1.20
N SER A 96 7.90 -4.26 -2.30
CA SER A 96 8.07 -3.69 -3.63
C SER A 96 6.86 -2.83 -3.97
N VAL A 97 7.09 -1.67 -4.56
CA VAL A 97 6.02 -0.74 -4.95
C VAL A 97 6.03 -0.57 -6.45
N TYR A 98 4.85 -0.60 -7.06
CA TYR A 98 4.69 -0.39 -8.48
C TYR A 98 3.33 0.23 -8.79
N ARG A 99 3.27 0.92 -9.93
CA ARG A 99 2.03 1.47 -10.47
C ARG A 99 1.49 0.56 -11.56
N LYS A 100 0.20 0.27 -11.51
CA LYS A 100 -0.52 -0.52 -12.51
C LYS A 100 -0.94 0.35 -13.70
N GLN A 101 -1.31 -0.31 -14.81
CA GLN A 101 -1.75 0.36 -16.03
C GLN A 101 -3.05 1.17 -15.84
N ASP A 102 -3.89 0.76 -14.89
CA ASP A 102 -5.09 1.47 -14.44
C ASP A 102 -4.80 2.65 -13.49
N TRP A 103 -3.53 3.02 -13.35
CA TRP A 103 -2.99 4.08 -12.50
C TRP A 103 -3.11 3.83 -11.00
N SER A 104 -3.61 2.68 -10.57
CA SER A 104 -3.57 2.28 -9.16
C SER A 104 -2.16 1.95 -8.71
N TRP A 105 -1.87 2.22 -7.44
CA TRP A 105 -0.64 1.77 -6.81
C TRP A 105 -0.84 0.40 -6.18
N ASN A 106 0.23 -0.40 -6.18
CA ASN A 106 0.33 -1.62 -5.41
C ASN A 106 1.66 -1.66 -4.66
N MET A 107 1.61 -2.06 -3.40
CA MET A 107 2.79 -2.40 -2.62
C MET A 107 2.62 -3.80 -2.05
N SER A 108 3.55 -4.70 -2.34
CA SER A 108 3.43 -6.09 -1.93
C SER A 108 4.77 -6.75 -1.64
N ASN A 109 4.70 -7.83 -0.88
CA ASN A 109 5.75 -8.82 -0.77
C ASN A 109 5.11 -10.21 -0.83
N HIS A 110 5.84 -11.26 -0.44
CA HIS A 110 5.31 -12.63 -0.47
C HIS A 110 4.18 -12.86 0.56
N LEU A 111 4.12 -12.10 1.66
CA LEU A 111 3.17 -12.31 2.77
C LEU A 111 1.91 -11.46 2.66
N TYR A 112 1.99 -10.23 2.20
CA TYR A 112 0.86 -9.31 2.20
C TYR A 112 0.98 -8.26 1.10
N CYS A 113 -0.15 -7.60 0.86
CA CYS A 113 -0.33 -6.64 -0.21
C CYS A 113 -1.18 -5.46 0.28
N TYR A 114 -0.89 -4.28 -0.26
CA TYR A 114 -1.76 -3.13 -0.22
C TYR A 114 -2.01 -2.62 -1.63
N SER A 115 -3.25 -2.30 -1.94
CA SER A 115 -3.66 -1.64 -3.19
C SER A 115 -4.28 -0.28 -2.89
N SER A 116 -3.98 0.75 -3.69
CA SER A 116 -4.63 2.04 -3.53
C SER A 116 -6.11 1.94 -3.91
N ILE A 117 -6.98 2.55 -3.11
CA ILE A 117 -8.38 2.76 -3.46
C ILE A 117 -8.45 3.88 -4.51
N PRO A 118 -9.18 3.68 -5.62
CA PRO A 118 -9.41 4.73 -6.61
C PRO A 118 -9.92 6.03 -6.00
N ASP A 119 -9.29 7.13 -6.39
CA ASP A 119 -9.57 8.51 -5.94
C ASP A 119 -9.32 9.49 -7.09
N ALA A 120 -9.91 9.18 -8.26
CA ALA A 120 -9.70 9.90 -9.52
C ALA A 120 -10.10 11.39 -9.48
N ASP A 121 -10.89 11.79 -8.49
CA ASP A 121 -11.29 13.17 -8.22
C ASP A 121 -10.16 14.02 -7.60
N LYS A 122 -9.13 13.40 -7.03
CA LYS A 122 -7.96 14.11 -6.49
C LYS A 122 -6.94 14.43 -7.57
N HIS A 123 -6.26 15.57 -7.42
CA HIS A 123 -5.13 15.91 -8.25
C HIS A 123 -3.97 14.92 -8.04
N GLY A 124 -3.71 14.06 -9.03
CA GLY A 124 -2.69 12.99 -8.93
C GLY A 124 -3.24 11.64 -8.45
N GLY A 125 -4.57 11.50 -8.35
CA GLY A 125 -5.27 10.30 -7.87
C GLY A 125 -5.03 9.01 -8.66
N THR A 126 -5.69 7.95 -8.18
CA THR A 126 -5.54 6.57 -8.63
C THR A 126 -6.85 5.99 -9.19
N GLY A 127 -6.75 4.91 -9.97
CA GLY A 127 -7.90 4.26 -10.62
C GLY A 127 -8.31 4.93 -11.93
N PRO A 128 -9.23 4.31 -12.69
CA PRO A 128 -9.33 4.60 -14.11
C PRO A 128 -9.67 6.08 -14.34
N PRO A 129 -9.07 6.71 -15.37
CA PRO A 129 -9.54 8.02 -15.80
C PRO A 129 -11.04 7.91 -16.00
N PHE A 130 -11.79 8.90 -15.51
CA PHE A 130 -13.21 9.03 -15.82
C PHE A 130 -13.44 8.64 -17.29
N ARG A 131 -14.44 7.79 -17.58
CA ARG A 131 -14.97 7.72 -18.94
C ARG A 131 -15.45 9.13 -19.24
N VAL A 132 -14.69 9.86 -20.06
CA VAL A 132 -15.20 11.03 -20.75
C VAL A 132 -16.38 10.49 -21.57
N VAL A 133 -17.59 10.83 -21.15
CA VAL A 133 -18.82 10.57 -21.91
C VAL A 133 -18.84 11.52 -23.09
#